data_AF-A0AAN0R4Y8-F1
#
_entry.id   AF-A0AAN0R4Y8-F1
#
_cell.length_a   1.000
_cell.length_b   1.000
_cell.length_c   1.000
_cell.angle_alpha   90.00
_cell.angle_beta   90.00
_cell.angle_gamma   90.00
#
_symmetry.space_group_name_H-M   'P 1'
#
loop_
_entity.id
_entity.type
_entity.pdbx_description
1 polymer ?
#
loop_
_entity_poly.entity_id
_entity_poly.type
_entity_poly.pdbx_seq_one_letter_code
_entity_poly.pdbx_strand_id
1 'polypeptide(L)' 'MRIERVGGLLASIMANQCRDTKIRPVPFTPEDFTPHDQAGPVSLEQAIESWS' A
#
# COMPACT_ATOMS: atom_id res chain seq x y z
N MET A 1 -7.29 -17.73 -4.99
CA MET A 1 -7.10 -16.87 -3.81
C MET A 1 -5.76 -17.23 -3.20
N ARG A 2 -4.73 -16.44 -3.50
CA ARG A 2 -3.31 -16.76 -3.31
C ARG A 2 -2.90 -16.39 -1.87
N ILE A 3 -2.09 -17.23 -1.23
CA ILE A 3 -1.54 -17.06 0.12
C ILE A 3 -0.95 -15.65 0.33
N GLU A 4 -0.41 -15.05 -0.72
CA GLU A 4 0.08 -13.67 -0.78
C GLU A 4 -0.95 -12.63 -0.28
N ARG A 5 -2.24 -12.80 -0.62
CA ARG A 5 -3.31 -11.89 -0.17
C ARG A 5 -3.59 -12.00 1.32
N VAL A 6 -3.41 -13.18 1.91
CA VAL A 6 -3.55 -13.39 3.36
C VAL A 6 -2.39 -12.75 4.10
N GLY A 7 -1.17 -12.90 3.58
CA GLY A 7 0.02 -12.21 4.10
C GLY A 7 -0.12 -10.69 4.04
N GLY A 8 -0.59 -10.15 2.92
CA GLY A 8 -0.85 -8.71 2.77
C GLY A 8 -1.90 -8.18 3.74
N LEU A 9 -2.99 -8.92 3.96
CA LEU A 9 -4.02 -8.56 4.94
C LEU A 9 -3.47 -8.56 6.37
N LEU A 10 -2.68 -9.56 6.75
CA LEU A 10 -2.09 -9.61 8.10
C LEU A 10 -1.08 -8.47 8.31
N ALA A 11 -0.24 -8.21 7.31
CA ALA A 11 0.73 -7.12 7.35
C ALA A 11 0.06 -5.75 7.47
N SER A 12 -1.06 -5.53 6.76
CA SER A 12 -1.82 -4.27 6.85
C SER A 12 -2.41 -4.07 8.25
N ILE A 13 -2.99 -5.11 8.85
CA ILE A 13 -3.53 -5.06 10.23
C ILE A 13 -2.43 -4.74 11.24
N MET A 14 -1.26 -5.37 11.13
CA MET A 14 -0.12 -5.13 12.04
C MET A 14 0.46 -3.73 11.86
N ALA A 15 0.62 -3.26 10.62
CA ALA A 15 1.08 -1.90 10.33
C ALA A 15 0.14 -0.85 10.94
N ASN A 16 -1.18 -1.11 10.92
CA ASN A 16 -2.18 -0.23 11.51
C ASN A 16 -2.11 -0.13 13.05
N GLN A 17 -1.63 -1.18 13.73
CA GLN A 17 -1.46 -1.18 15.17
C GLN A 17 -0.22 -0.39 15.61
N CYS A 18 0.84 -0.41 14.81
CA CYS A 18 2.11 0.26 15.13
C CYS A 18 2.19 1.71 14.61
N ARG A 19 1.22 2.18 13.81
CA ARG A 19 1.23 3.54 13.23
C ARG A 19 0.78 4.58 14.26
N ASP A 20 1.40 5.76 14.21
CA ASP A 20 0.98 6.90 15.04
C ASP A 20 -0.49 7.24 14.76
N THR A 21 -1.28 7.32 15.82
CA THR A 21 -2.73 7.51 15.77
C THR A 21 -3.15 8.86 15.19
N LYS A 22 -2.25 9.86 15.15
CA LYS A 22 -2.52 11.19 14.59
C LYS A 22 -2.47 11.25 13.06
N ILE A 23 -1.67 10.37 12.45
CA ILE A 23 -1.42 10.35 10.99
C ILE A 23 -2.12 9.19 10.27
N ARG A 24 -2.81 8.34 11.04
CA ARG A 24 -3.39 7.11 10.55
C ARG A 24 -4.74 7.36 9.86
N PRO A 25 -4.95 6.90 8.62
CA PRO A 25 -6.26 6.96 7.98
C PRO A 25 -7.31 6.14 8.75
N VAL A 26 -8.56 6.62 8.76
CA VAL A 26 -9.70 5.94 9.40
C VAL A 26 -10.91 5.97 8.42
N PRO A 27 -11.36 4.82 7.89
CA PRO A 27 -10.88 3.46 8.17
C PRO A 27 -9.51 3.18 7.54
N PHE A 28 -8.73 2.30 8.17
CA PHE A 28 -7.51 1.78 7.57
C PHE A 28 -7.85 0.56 6.72
N THR A 29 -7.49 0.59 5.44
CA THR A 29 -7.76 -0.47 4.48
C THR A 29 -6.45 -1.05 3.93
N PRO A 30 -6.46 -2.25 3.30
CA PRO A 30 -5.26 -2.81 2.69
C PRO A 30 -4.56 -1.88 1.69
N GLU A 31 -5.34 -1.04 1.00
CA GLU A 31 -4.84 -0.05 0.04
C GLU A 31 -3.95 1.02 0.70
N ASP A 32 -4.15 1.32 1.99
CA ASP A 32 -3.27 2.20 2.76
C ASP A 32 -1.89 1.57 3.07
N PHE A 33 -1.79 0.25 2.91
CA PHE A 33 -0.55 -0.52 3.05
C PHE A 33 0.10 -0.79 1.69
N THR A 34 -0.68 -1.03 0.64
CA THR A 34 -0.22 -1.22 -0.74
C THR A 34 -0.69 -0.10 -1.68
N PRO A 35 -0.25 1.15 -1.50
CA PRO A 35 -0.67 2.25 -2.39
C PRO A 35 -0.22 2.01 -3.85
N HIS A 36 0.82 1.19 -4.04
CA HIS A 36 1.31 0.78 -5.35
C HIS A 36 0.41 -0.24 -6.08
N ASP A 37 -0.51 -0.94 -5.39
CA ASP A 37 -1.46 -1.84 -6.07
C ASP A 37 -2.49 -1.04 -6.89
N GLN A 38 -2.78 0.21 -6.50
CA GLN A 38 -3.66 1.10 -7.26
C GLN A 38 -2.93 1.82 -8.40
N ALA A 39 -1.60 1.91 -8.32
CA ALA A 39 -0.81 2.41 -9.42
C ALA A 39 -0.82 1.34 -10.52
N GLY A 40 -1.52 1.62 -11.61
CA GLY A 40 -1.41 0.82 -12.83
C GLY A 40 0.06 0.68 -13.26
N PRO A 41 0.39 -0.30 -14.10
CA PRO A 41 1.76 -0.48 -14.58
C PRO A 41 2.25 0.82 -15.23
N VAL A 42 3.31 1.39 -14.66
CA VAL A 42 3.97 2.60 -15.16
C VAL A 42 4.94 2.19 -16.26
N SER A 43 4.94 2.88 -17.40
CA SER A 43 5.92 2.64 -18.46
C SER A 43 7.31 3.14 -18.04
N LEU A 44 8.38 2.66 -18.69
CA LEU A 44 9.73 3.11 -18.37
C LEU A 44 9.88 4.63 -18.54
N GLU A 45 9.25 5.17 -19.58
CA GLU A 45 9.27 6.60 -19.92
C GLU A 45 8.58 7.43 -18.83
N GLN A 46 7.42 6.98 -18.34
CA GLN A 46 6.68 7.63 -17.26
C GLN A 46 7.43 7.58 -15.92
N ALA A 47 8.17 6.50 -15.65
CA ALA A 47 8.99 6.39 -14.45
C ALA A 47 10.14 7.41 -14.45
N ILE A 48 10.80 7.59 -15.60
CA ILE A 48 11.89 8.55 -15.78
C ILE A 48 11.39 9.99 -15.57
N GLU A 49 10.21 10.35 -16.09
CA GLU A 49 9.62 11.68 -15.92
C GLU A 49 9.25 11.97 -14.45
N SER A 50 8.85 10.97 -13.68
CA SER A 50 8.53 11.15 -12.24
C SER A 50 9.75 11.47 -11.37
N TRP A 51 10.97 11.22 -11.85
CA TRP A 51 12.22 11.40 -11.11
C TRP A 51 12.94 12.71 -11.44
N SER A 52 12.54 13.41 -12.51
CA SER A 52 13.10 14.71 -12.92
C SER A 52 12.44 15.87 -12.18
#